data_AF-A0A8C0W8A3-F1
#
_entry.id   AF-A0A8C0W8A3-F1
#
_cell.length_a   1.000
_cell.length_b   1.000
_cell.length_c   1.000
_cell.angle_alpha   90.00
_cell.angle_beta   90.00
_cell.angle_gamma   90.00
#
_symmetry.space_group_name_H-M   'P 1'
#
loop_
_entity.id
_entity.type
_entity.pdbx_description
1 polymer ?
#
loop_
_entity_poly.entity_id
_entity_poly.type
_entity_poly.pdbx_seq_one_letter_code
_entity_poly.pdbx_strand_id
1 'polypeptide(L)' 'MMKCKPNQTRTYDPEGFKKRAACLCFRSEREDEVLLVSSSRYPDRWIVPGGGMEPEEEPGGAAVREVADFFPLTG' A
#
# COMPACT_ATOMS: atom_id res chain seq x y z
N MET A 1 -4.24 6.88 10.91
CA MET A 1 -2.85 7.37 10.73
C MET A 1 -2.33 7.02 9.33
N MET A 2 -2.04 8.01 8.50
CA MET A 2 -1.27 7.76 7.27
C MET A 2 0.10 7.48 7.86
N LYS A 3 0.64 6.28 7.70
CA LYS A 3 2.08 6.12 7.96
C LYS A 3 2.78 6.90 6.84
N CYS A 4 2.77 8.23 6.94
CA CYS A 4 3.69 9.08 6.19
C CYS A 4 5.00 8.82 6.91
N LYS A 5 5.65 7.71 6.54
CA LYS A 5 6.91 7.30 7.13
C LYS A 5 7.88 8.48 6.95
N PRO A 6 8.51 8.97 8.03
CA PRO A 6 9.35 10.16 7.96
C PRO A 6 10.54 10.01 6.99
N ASN A 7 10.90 8.78 6.61
CA ASN A 7 11.97 8.46 5.67
C ASN A 7 11.51 7.90 4.31
N GLN A 8 10.22 7.89 3.99
CA GLN A 8 9.79 7.41 2.67
C GLN A 8 9.98 8.51 1.62
N THR A 9 11.05 8.40 0.84
CA THR A 9 11.33 9.26 -0.31
C THR A 9 10.23 9.11 -1.35
N ARG A 10 9.57 10.23 -1.70
CA ARG A 10 8.50 10.23 -2.70
C ARG A 10 9.10 10.20 -4.10
N THR A 11 8.65 9.26 -4.90
CA THR A 11 9.02 9.15 -6.32
C THR A 11 7.89 9.65 -7.22
N TYR A 12 8.26 10.14 -8.40
CA TYR A 12 7.34 10.71 -9.40
C TYR A 12 7.64 10.10 -10.77
N ASP A 13 6.64 10.03 -11.63
CA ASP A 13 6.82 9.70 -13.04
C ASP A 13 7.26 10.94 -13.85
N PRO A 14 7.61 10.78 -15.14
CA PRO A 14 8.03 11.90 -16.00
C PRO A 14 6.96 12.99 -16.19
N GLU A 15 5.68 12.67 -15.95
CA GLU A 15 4.55 13.59 -16.05
C GLU A 15 4.29 14.33 -14.72
N GLY A 16 5.01 13.98 -13.65
CA GLY A 16 4.94 14.61 -12.34
C GLY A 16 3.92 13.97 -11.38
N PHE A 17 3.30 12.83 -11.74
CA PHE A 17 2.42 12.11 -10.83
C PHE A 17 3.22 11.31 -9.80
N LYS A 18 2.75 11.31 -8.56
CA LYS A 18 3.37 10.54 -7.49
C LYS A 18 3.18 9.04 -7.76
N LYS A 19 4.29 8.30 -7.82
CA LYS A 19 4.26 6.84 -7.96
C LYS A 19 3.78 6.19 -6.68
N ARG A 20 2.81 5.28 -6.81
CA ARG A 20 2.18 4.55 -5.71
C ARG A 20 1.95 3.10 -6.10
N ALA A 21 2.06 2.21 -5.14
CA ALA A 21 1.75 0.80 -5.29
C ALA A 21 0.74 0.39 -4.22
N ALA A 22 -0.15 -0.53 -4.61
CA ALA A 22 -1.21 -1.08 -3.76
C ALA A 22 -1.42 -2.54 -4.11
N CYS A 23 -2.05 -3.30 -3.22
CA CYS A 23 -2.36 -4.71 -3.44
C CYS A 23 -3.80 -5.01 -3.06
N LEU A 24 -4.47 -5.83 -3.86
CA LEU A 24 -5.72 -6.47 -3.47
C LEU A 24 -5.37 -7.76 -2.74
N CYS A 25 -5.50 -7.74 -1.42
CA CYS A 25 -5.20 -8.91 -0.60
C CYS A 25 -6.44 -9.78 -0.47
N PHE A 26 -6.49 -10.86 -1.25
CA PHE A 26 -7.59 -11.81 -1.19
C PHE A 26 -7.39 -12.84 -0.08
N ARG A 27 -8.49 -13.31 0.51
CA ARG A 27 -8.45 -14.40 1.50
C ARG A 27 -8.04 -15.75 0.86
N SER A 28 -8.39 -15.95 -0.41
CA SER A 28 -8.12 -17.20 -1.14
C SER A 28 -7.94 -16.93 -2.63
N GLU A 29 -7.46 -17.92 -3.38
CA GLU A 29 -7.31 -17.88 -4.84
C GLU A 29 -8.64 -17.71 -5.61
N ARG A 30 -9.78 -17.85 -4.94
CA ARG A 30 -11.10 -17.61 -5.54
C ARG A 30 -11.44 -16.12 -5.64
N GLU A 31 -10.68 -15.26 -4.96
CA GLU A 31 -10.83 -13.79 -4.98
C GLU A 31 -12.21 -13.26 -4.50
N ASP A 32 -12.99 -14.07 -3.78
CA ASP A 32 -14.34 -13.71 -3.30
C ASP A 32 -14.33 -12.65 -2.18
N GLU A 33 -13.25 -12.58 -1.40
CA GLU A 33 -13.12 -11.70 -0.24
C GLU A 33 -11.81 -10.92 -0.31
N VAL A 34 -11.87 -9.59 -0.14
CA VAL A 34 -10.73 -8.68 -0.16
C VAL A 34 -10.54 -7.98 1.19
N LEU A 35 -9.29 -7.83 1.62
CA LEU A 35 -8.94 -7.08 2.82
C LEU A 35 -8.85 -5.59 2.53
N LEU A 36 -9.53 -4.80 3.35
CA LEU A 36 -9.42 -3.34 3.38
C LEU A 36 -8.87 -2.88 4.74
N VAL A 37 -8.20 -1.73 4.73
CA VAL A 37 -7.70 -1.09 5.95
C VAL A 37 -8.45 0.21 6.20
N SER A 38 -8.55 0.62 7.47
CA SER A 38 -9.21 1.87 7.81
C SER A 38 -8.43 3.06 7.26
N SER A 39 -9.17 4.01 6.70
CA SER A 39 -8.57 5.23 6.19
C SER A 39 -8.00 6.02 7.35
N SER A 40 -6.79 6.45 7.08
CA SER A 40 -5.97 7.18 7.98
C SER A 40 -6.42 8.61 8.29
N ARG A 41 -7.06 9.27 7.32
CA ARG A 41 -7.63 10.62 7.43
C ARG A 41 -9.10 10.59 7.83
N TYR A 42 -9.81 9.54 7.45
CA TYR A 42 -11.26 9.38 7.66
C TYR A 42 -11.52 7.98 8.23
N PRO A 43 -11.45 7.79 9.57
CA PRO A 43 -11.48 6.46 10.19
C PRO A 43 -12.75 5.64 9.91
N ASP A 44 -13.83 6.30 9.50
CA ASP A 44 -15.11 5.75 9.07
C ASP A 44 -15.09 5.15 7.65
N ARG A 45 -14.00 5.34 6.90
CA ARG A 45 -13.86 4.88 5.51
C ARG A 45 -12.86 3.75 5.41
N TRP A 46 -13.09 2.85 4.46
CA TRP A 46 -12.19 1.75 4.14
C TRP A 46 -11.43 2.05 2.86
N ILE A 47 -10.16 1.68 2.82
CA ILE A 47 -9.28 1.87 1.66
C ILE A 47 -8.50 0.59 1.36
N VAL A 48 -8.08 0.43 0.11
CA VAL A 48 -7.14 -0.61 -0.29
C VAL A 48 -5.76 -0.31 0.32
N PRO A 49 -5.08 -1.30 0.90
CA PRO A 49 -3.73 -1.10 1.44
C PRO A 49 -2.74 -0.75 0.32
N GLY A 50 -1.94 0.28 0.56
CA GLY A 50 -0.96 0.78 -0.40
C GLY A 50 -0.33 2.10 0.01
N GLY A 51 0.76 2.46 -0.67
CA GLY A 51 1.59 3.60 -0.27
C GLY A 51 2.45 4.17 -1.39
N GLY A 52 3.53 4.85 -1.03
CA GLY A 52 4.46 5.43 -1.99
C GLY A 52 5.51 4.42 -2.42
N MET A 53 5.91 4.49 -3.69
CA MET A 53 7.09 3.74 -4.16
C MET A 53 8.36 4.47 -3.72
N GLU A 54 9.35 3.71 -3.26
CA GLU A 54 10.70 4.22 -2.97
C GLU A 54 11.56 4.27 -4.26
N PRO A 55 12.69 5.02 -4.26
CA PRO A 55 13.58 5.09 -5.42
C PRO A 55 14.12 3.71 -5.80
N GLU A 56 14.21 3.42 -7.10
CA GLU A 56 14.67 2.14 -7.65
C GLU A 56 13.86 0.90 -7.20
N GLU A 57 12.69 1.09 -6.59
CA GLU A 57 11.84 0.00 -6.13
C GLU A 57 10.88 -0.46 -7.25
N GLU A 58 10.82 -1.78 -7.47
CA GLU A 58 9.85 -2.38 -8.39
C GLU A 58 8.42 -2.28 -7.83
N PRO A 59 7.39 -2.03 -8.68
CA PRO A 59 6.00 -1.87 -8.21
C PRO A 59 5.49 -3.03 -7.35
N GLY A 60 5.86 -4.27 -7.70
CA GLY A 60 5.49 -5.46 -6.92
C GLY A 60 6.16 -5.49 -5.55
N GLY A 61 7.44 -5.13 -5.46
CA GLY A 61 8.16 -5.02 -4.19
C GLY A 61 7.54 -3.96 -3.28
N ALA A 62 7.22 -2.79 -3.84
CA ALA A 62 6.54 -1.71 -3.15
C ALA A 62 5.17 -2.15 -2.60
N ALA A 63 4.37 -2.86 -3.41
CA ALA A 63 3.06 -3.36 -3.00
C ALA A 63 3.17 -4.35 -1.83
N VAL A 64 4.09 -5.32 -1.90
CA VAL A 64 4.30 -6.32 -0.82
C VAL A 64 4.77 -5.65 0.47
N ARG A 65 5.73 -4.72 0.39
CA ARG A 65 6.24 -3.97 1.55
C ARG A 65 5.13 -3.17 2.24
N GLU A 66 4.33 -2.44 1.46
CA GLU A 66 3.24 -1.64 2.00
C GLU A 66 2.18 -2.53 2.67
N VAL A 67 1.80 -3.66 2.08
CA VAL A 67 0.88 -4.61 2.72
C VAL A 67 1.47 -5.16 4.02
N ALA A 68 2.75 -5.54 4.02
CA ALA A 68 3.44 -6.08 5.19
C ALA A 68 3.43 -5.09 6.38
N ASP A 69 3.44 -3.79 6.12
CA ASP A 69 3.35 -2.75 7.16
C ASP A 69 1.99 -2.68 7.87
N PHE A 70 0.91 -3.13 7.20
CA PHE A 70 -0.45 -3.18 7.75
C PHE A 70 -0.78 -4.56 8.30
N PHE A 71 -0.19 -5.59 7.71
CA PHE A 71 -0.38 -6.96 8.10
C PHE A 71 0.99 -7.65 8.08
N PRO A 72 1.65 -7.86 9.24
CA PRO A 72 2.77 -8.77 9.28
C PRO A 72 2.24 -10.15 8.94
N LEU A 73 2.32 -10.56 7.67
CA LEU A 73 1.90 -11.86 7.15
C LEU A 73 2.81 -13.00 7.65
N THR A 74 3.27 -12.94 8.88
CA THR A 74 4.08 -13.96 9.55
C THR A 74 3.27 -14.53 10.71
N GLY A 75 2.49 -15.56 10.39
CA GLY A 75 1.93 -16.55 11.30
C GLY A 75 1.97 -17.88 10.58
#